data_AF-A0A7W1QD93-F1
#
_entry.id   AF-A0A7W1QD93-F1
#
_cell.length_a   1.000
_cell.length_b   1.000
_cell.length_c   1.000
_cell.angle_alpha   90.00
_cell.angle_beta   90.00
_cell.angle_gamma   90.00
#
_symmetry.space_group_name_H-M   'P 1'
#
loop_
_entity.id
_entity.type
_entity.pdbx_description
1 polymer ?
#
loop_
_entity_poly.entity_id
_entity_poly.type
_entity_poly.pdbx_seq_one_letter_code
_entity_poly.pdbx_strand_id
1 'polypeptide(L)'
;MSDRVAIVGGGIAGLATAFHLAAAGVDPVVFERDDVPGGIVAPPIEVVDLWLEPGPDSLAARKPSGADLCRRLGLTLIPPGASGAFLWTDGGLVPYLSGTAFGIPGDVGDVLRWAGLSRRGRVRALADLVKRKRRDGAEETLGELLRRRLGDEATDLTIAPLLAGLHAGDVDRLSASATFPELLTWEQTQGSLIRG
;
A
#
# COMPACT_ATOMS: atom_id res chain seq x y z
N MET A 1 -18.62 -2.68 -38.31
CA MET A 1 -19.19 -2.99 -36.97
C MET A 1 -18.03 -2.85 -36.01
N SER A 2 -18.15 -2.03 -34.97
CA SER A 2 -17.18 -2.05 -33.87
C SER A 2 -17.27 -3.40 -33.16
N ASP A 3 -16.14 -3.96 -32.74
CA ASP A 3 -16.14 -5.16 -31.92
C ASP A 3 -16.91 -4.88 -30.62
N ARG A 4 -17.77 -5.82 -30.22
CA ARG A 4 -18.56 -5.73 -28.98
C ARG A 4 -17.93 -6.61 -27.91
N VAL A 5 -17.68 -6.04 -26.73
CA VAL A 5 -17.01 -6.74 -25.62
C VAL A 5 -17.91 -6.75 -24.40
N ALA A 6 -18.21 -7.95 -23.88
CA ALA A 6 -18.91 -8.14 -22.63
C ALA A 6 -17.93 -8.04 -21.44
N ILE A 7 -18.30 -7.27 -20.42
CA ILE A 7 -17.56 -7.06 -19.18
C ILE A 7 -18.47 -7.53 -18.04
N VAL A 8 -18.00 -8.44 -17.21
CA VAL A 8 -18.76 -8.96 -16.05
C VAL A 8 -18.23 -8.29 -14.78
N GLY A 9 -19.09 -7.54 -14.11
CA GLY A 9 -18.79 -6.70 -12.94
C GLY A 9 -18.68 -5.22 -13.30
N GLY A 10 -19.51 -4.39 -12.68
CA GLY A 10 -19.55 -2.93 -12.74
C GLY A 10 -18.82 -2.25 -11.58
N GLY A 11 -17.83 -2.92 -10.98
CA GLY A 11 -16.89 -2.29 -10.05
C GLY A 11 -15.84 -1.41 -10.77
N ILE A 12 -14.96 -0.76 -10.01
CA ILE A 12 -13.92 0.15 -10.56
C ILE A 12 -13.10 -0.48 -11.70
N ALA A 13 -12.76 -1.77 -11.61
CA ALA A 13 -12.01 -2.47 -12.65
C ALA A 13 -12.81 -2.63 -13.95
N GLY A 14 -14.09 -3.01 -13.84
CA GLY A 14 -14.98 -3.18 -15.00
C GLY A 14 -15.33 -1.86 -15.66
N LEU A 15 -15.66 -0.83 -14.86
CA LEU A 15 -15.96 0.51 -15.35
C LEU A 15 -14.74 1.16 -16.01
N ALA A 16 -13.54 1.03 -15.42
CA ALA A 16 -12.31 1.51 -16.06
C ALA A 16 -12.06 0.78 -17.39
N THR A 17 -12.25 -0.54 -17.43
CA THR A 17 -12.12 -1.32 -18.66
C THR A 17 -13.08 -0.82 -19.74
N ALA A 18 -14.36 -0.64 -19.40
CA ALA A 18 -15.36 -0.10 -20.31
C ALA A 18 -14.99 1.29 -20.84
N PHE A 19 -14.54 2.18 -19.95
CA PHE A 19 -14.10 3.53 -20.31
C PHE A 19 -12.94 3.51 -21.31
N HIS A 20 -11.94 2.65 -21.09
CA HIS A 20 -10.80 2.52 -21.99
C HIS A 20 -11.16 1.89 -23.34
N LEU A 21 -12.05 0.88 -23.36
CA LEU A 21 -12.55 0.27 -24.59
C LEU A 21 -13.39 1.23 -25.43
N ALA A 22 -14.31 1.97 -24.80
CA ALA A 22 -15.10 2.99 -25.46
C ALA A 22 -14.22 4.08 -26.10
N ALA A 23 -13.18 4.54 -25.37
CA ALA A 23 -12.20 5.49 -25.90
C ALA A 23 -11.39 4.96 -27.08
N ALA A 24 -11.26 3.63 -27.21
CA ALA A 24 -10.60 2.96 -28.34
C ALA A 24 -11.56 2.63 -29.51
N GLY A 25 -12.84 3.04 -29.44
CA GLY A 25 -13.84 2.77 -30.48
C GLY A 25 -14.45 1.36 -30.44
N VAL A 26 -14.22 0.61 -29.36
CA VAL A 26 -14.86 -0.68 -29.08
C VAL A 26 -16.20 -0.43 -28.40
N ASP A 27 -17.20 -1.31 -28.58
CA ASP A 27 -18.53 -1.22 -27.93
C ASP A 27 -18.57 -2.09 -26.65
N PRO A 28 -18.31 -1.53 -25.45
CA PRO A 28 -18.36 -2.28 -24.21
C PRO A 28 -19.80 -2.45 -23.69
N VAL A 29 -20.11 -3.64 -23.19
CA VAL A 29 -21.36 -3.94 -22.47
C VAL A 29 -21.01 -4.45 -21.07
N VAL A 30 -21.39 -3.70 -20.03
CA VAL A 30 -21.12 -4.05 -18.63
C VAL A 30 -22.34 -4.74 -18.02
N PHE A 31 -22.12 -5.90 -17.42
CA PHE A 31 -23.11 -6.64 -16.63
C PHE A 31 -22.76 -6.51 -15.16
N GLU A 32 -23.55 -5.75 -14.40
CA GLU A 32 -23.46 -5.65 -12.95
C GLU A 32 -24.65 -6.42 -12.33
N ARG A 33 -24.38 -7.11 -11.21
CA ARG A 33 -25.38 -7.85 -10.46
C ARG A 33 -26.21 -6.92 -9.56
N ASP A 34 -25.57 -5.90 -9.01
CA ASP A 34 -26.17 -4.97 -8.05
C ASP A 34 -26.89 -3.81 -8.79
N ASP A 35 -27.83 -3.13 -8.11
CA ASP A 35 -28.65 -2.06 -8.73
C ASP A 35 -27.84 -0.80 -9.07
N VAL A 36 -26.71 -0.60 -8.39
CA VAL A 36 -25.84 0.57 -8.53
C VAL A 36 -24.41 0.08 -8.82
N PRO A 37 -23.78 0.54 -9.92
CA PRO A 37 -22.39 0.20 -10.21
C PRO A 37 -21.43 0.90 -9.22
N GLY A 38 -20.24 0.32 -9.04
CA GLY A 38 -19.21 0.82 -8.11
C GLY A 38 -18.47 -0.31 -7.39
N GLY A 39 -19.17 -1.42 -7.12
CA GLY A 39 -18.62 -2.55 -6.39
C GLY A 39 -18.23 -2.14 -4.97
N ILE A 40 -16.96 -2.35 -4.59
CA ILE A 40 -16.47 -1.92 -3.27
C ILE A 40 -16.46 -0.40 -3.09
N VAL A 41 -16.42 0.37 -4.18
CA VAL A 41 -16.55 1.84 -4.14
C VAL A 41 -18.04 2.16 -4.12
N ALA A 42 -18.65 1.90 -2.98
CA ALA A 42 -20.07 2.15 -2.75
C ALA A 42 -20.33 3.65 -2.54
N PRO A 43 -21.55 4.14 -2.81
CA PRO A 43 -21.91 5.53 -2.55
C PRO A 43 -21.68 5.92 -1.08
N PRO A 44 -21.29 7.18 -0.82
CA PRO A 44 -21.14 7.66 0.54
C PRO A 44 -22.48 7.64 1.26
N ILE A 45 -22.46 7.33 2.55
CA ILE A 45 -23.63 7.28 3.41
C ILE A 45 -23.63 8.48 4.35
N GLU A 46 -24.81 9.06 4.60
CA GLU A 46 -24.97 10.12 5.59
C GLU A 46 -25.34 9.48 6.94
N VAL A 47 -24.54 9.75 7.97
CA VAL A 47 -24.79 9.33 9.35
C VAL A 47 -24.87 10.58 10.21
N VAL A 48 -26.09 10.89 10.66
CA VAL A 48 -26.42 12.17 11.32
C VAL A 48 -26.16 13.33 10.36
N ASP A 49 -25.02 14.01 10.47
CA ASP A 49 -24.58 15.17 9.70
C ASP A 49 -23.18 14.95 9.09
N LEU A 50 -22.73 13.69 9.01
CA LEU A 50 -21.43 13.30 8.48
C LEU A 50 -21.59 12.38 7.26
N TRP A 51 -20.82 12.68 6.21
CA TRP A 51 -20.64 11.79 5.06
C TRP A 51 -19.53 10.80 5.34
N LEU A 52 -19.84 9.51 5.21
CA LEU A 52 -18.90 8.41 5.42
C LEU A 52 -18.76 7.58 4.15
N GLU A 53 -17.54 7.22 3.81
CA GLU A 53 -17.25 6.24 2.77
C GLU A 53 -17.35 4.83 3.37
N PRO A 54 -18.31 3.99 2.93
CA PRO A 54 -18.47 2.64 3.49
C PRO A 54 -17.43 1.63 2.95
N GLY A 55 -16.60 2.04 1.99
CA GLY A 55 -15.58 1.22 1.34
C GLY A 55 -14.22 1.93 1.29
N PRO A 56 -13.52 1.96 0.15
CA PRO A 56 -12.31 2.75 -0.01
C PRO A 56 -12.58 4.24 0.20
N ASP A 57 -11.84 4.87 1.10
CA ASP A 57 -11.98 6.30 1.45
C ASP A 57 -11.04 7.21 0.64
N SER A 58 -10.03 6.62 -0.01
CA SER A 58 -8.94 7.35 -0.63
C SER A 58 -8.20 6.50 -1.67
N LEU A 59 -7.40 7.16 -2.51
CA LEU A 59 -6.49 6.51 -3.46
C LEU A 59 -5.08 7.06 -3.31
N ALA A 60 -4.08 6.20 -3.51
CA ALA A 60 -2.68 6.60 -3.45
C ALA A 60 -2.29 7.41 -4.70
N ALA A 61 -2.26 8.74 -4.59
CA ALA A 61 -1.94 9.64 -5.71
C ALA A 61 -0.57 9.40 -6.36
N ARG A 62 0.37 8.73 -5.67
CA ARG A 62 1.66 8.30 -6.23
C ARG A 62 1.55 7.23 -7.31
N LYS A 63 0.44 6.49 -7.37
CA LYS A 63 0.16 5.50 -8.42
C LYS A 63 -0.48 6.22 -9.61
N PRO A 64 0.20 6.32 -10.78
CA PRO A 64 -0.27 7.16 -11.88
C PRO A 64 -1.67 6.79 -12.39
N SER A 65 -1.99 5.49 -12.47
CA SER A 65 -3.23 5.00 -13.09
C SER A 65 -4.51 5.62 -12.52
N GLY A 66 -4.64 5.73 -11.19
CA GLY A 66 -5.79 6.34 -10.55
C GLY A 66 -5.85 7.85 -10.77
N ALA A 67 -4.72 8.54 -10.58
CA ALA A 67 -4.64 9.99 -10.76
C ALA A 67 -4.85 10.43 -12.21
N ASP A 68 -4.33 9.66 -13.18
CA ASP A 68 -4.55 9.85 -14.61
C ASP A 68 -6.02 9.68 -14.98
N LEU A 69 -6.69 8.66 -14.44
CA LEU A 69 -8.12 8.43 -14.66
C LEU A 69 -8.96 9.60 -14.13
N CYS A 70 -8.69 10.07 -12.90
CA CYS A 70 -9.36 11.24 -12.34
C CYS A 70 -9.19 12.46 -13.26
N ARG A 71 -7.97 12.75 -13.72
CA ARG A 71 -7.72 13.85 -14.67
C ARG A 71 -8.52 13.71 -15.96
N ARG A 72 -8.56 12.50 -16.55
CA ARG A 72 -9.31 12.23 -17.79
C ARG A 72 -10.82 12.40 -17.61
N LEU A 73 -11.33 12.16 -16.41
CA LEU A 73 -12.73 12.37 -16.04
C LEU A 73 -13.04 13.81 -15.60
N GLY A 74 -12.04 14.71 -15.57
CA GLY A 74 -12.22 16.08 -15.08
C GLY A 74 -12.38 16.19 -13.56
N LEU A 75 -11.99 15.15 -12.82
CA LEU A 75 -12.06 15.12 -11.36
C LEU A 75 -10.81 15.76 -10.74
N THR A 76 -11.03 16.56 -9.70
CA THR A 76 -9.95 17.17 -8.91
C THR A 76 -9.61 16.28 -7.72
N LEU A 77 -8.33 15.97 -7.54
CA LEU A 77 -7.86 15.25 -6.36
C LEU A 77 -7.76 16.21 -5.17
N ILE A 78 -8.39 15.83 -4.05
CA ILE A 78 -8.37 16.60 -2.81
C ILE A 78 -7.42 15.90 -1.83
N PRO A 79 -6.41 16.60 -1.30
CA PRO A 79 -5.55 16.03 -0.27
C PRO A 79 -6.32 15.86 1.05
N PRO A 80 -5.96 14.86 1.88
CA PRO A 80 -6.61 14.66 3.17
C PRO A 80 -6.40 15.88 4.09
N GLY A 81 -7.44 16.24 4.84
CA GLY A 81 -7.42 17.42 5.73
C GLY A 81 -6.56 17.26 6.99
N ALA A 82 -6.20 16.03 7.34
CA ALA A 82 -5.26 15.71 8.40
C ALA A 82 -4.23 14.69 7.89
N SER A 83 -3.01 14.77 8.42
CA SER A 83 -1.94 13.82 8.11
C SER A 83 -1.22 13.39 9.38
N GLY A 84 -0.55 12.25 9.30
CA GLY A 84 0.11 11.61 10.44
C GLY A 84 -0.54 10.28 10.78
N ALA A 85 0.29 9.34 11.18
CA ALA A 85 -0.14 8.06 11.72
C ALA A 85 0.51 7.87 13.08
N PHE A 86 -0.13 7.08 13.94
CA PHE A 86 0.39 6.72 15.24
C PHE A 86 0.41 5.21 15.37
N LEU A 87 1.42 4.70 16.06
CA LEU A 87 1.48 3.32 16.48
C LEU A 87 1.08 3.22 17.94
N TRP A 88 0.17 2.31 18.27
CA TRP A 88 -0.10 1.93 19.64
C TRP A 88 0.94 0.91 20.11
N THR A 89 1.62 1.23 21.21
CA THR A 89 2.63 0.37 21.85
C THR A 89 2.31 0.20 23.32
N ASP A 90 3.03 -0.68 24.02
CA ASP A 90 2.95 -0.80 25.49
C ASP A 90 3.28 0.52 26.22
N GLY A 91 4.05 1.42 25.56
CA GLY A 91 4.36 2.75 26.06
C GLY A 91 3.35 3.84 25.68
N GLY A 92 2.23 3.47 25.01
CA GLY A 92 1.21 4.39 24.51
C GLY A 92 1.35 4.72 23.02
N LEU A 93 0.69 5.81 22.60
CA LEU A 93 0.73 6.29 21.21
C LEU A 93 2.09 6.92 20.89
N VAL A 94 2.74 6.39 19.86
CA VAL A 94 4.00 6.93 19.33
C VAL A 94 3.76 7.40 17.90
N PRO A 95 4.22 8.60 17.50
CA PRO A 95 4.17 9.02 16.10
C PRO A 95 4.84 7.98 15.20
N TYR A 96 4.13 7.60 14.14
CA TYR A 96 4.67 6.72 13.11
C TYR A 96 5.72 7.44 12.28
N LEU A 97 6.61 6.69 11.63
CA LEU A 97 7.67 7.24 10.79
C LEU A 97 7.04 8.04 9.63
N SER A 98 7.25 9.35 9.64
CA SER A 98 6.79 10.26 8.59
C SER A 98 7.85 10.40 7.50
N GLY A 99 7.43 10.44 6.23
CA GLY A 99 8.36 10.64 5.10
C GLY A 99 9.11 9.39 4.65
N THR A 100 8.84 8.24 5.26
CA THR A 100 9.44 6.95 4.91
C THR A 100 8.58 6.16 3.94
N ALA A 101 9.19 5.60 2.90
CA ALA A 101 8.49 4.71 1.98
C ALA A 101 8.16 3.38 2.69
N PHE A 102 6.89 2.95 2.59
CA PHE A 102 6.37 1.70 3.17
C PHE A 102 6.55 1.53 4.69
N GLY A 103 6.82 2.63 5.42
CA GLY A 103 7.10 2.57 6.85
C GLY A 103 8.50 2.09 7.22
N ILE A 104 9.39 1.94 6.23
CA ILE A 104 10.79 1.55 6.46
C ILE A 104 11.61 2.81 6.75
N PRO A 105 12.32 2.90 7.90
CA PRO A 105 13.24 4.00 8.17
C PRO A 105 14.16 4.26 6.98
N GLY A 106 14.11 5.48 6.42
CA GLY A 106 14.86 5.85 5.21
C GLY A 106 16.31 6.24 5.48
N ASP A 107 16.69 6.39 6.75
CA ASP A 107 18.07 6.55 7.15
C ASP A 107 18.35 6.03 8.58
N VAL A 108 19.63 6.01 8.94
CA VAL A 108 20.13 5.59 10.26
C VAL A 108 19.58 6.47 11.39
N GLY A 109 19.47 7.77 11.13
CA GLY A 109 18.95 8.73 12.09
C GLY A 109 17.49 8.47 12.43
N ASP A 110 16.68 8.07 11.46
CA ASP A 110 15.27 7.71 11.67
C ASP A 110 15.14 6.49 12.57
N VAL A 111 15.93 5.44 12.33
CA VAL A 111 15.99 4.26 13.21
C VAL A 111 16.39 4.66 14.63
N LEU A 112 17.40 5.52 14.78
CA LEU A 112 17.94 5.89 16.08
C LEU A 112 17.03 6.82 16.88
N ARG A 113 16.34 7.75 16.20
CA ARG A 113 15.47 8.75 16.82
C ARG A 113 14.08 8.22 17.12
N TRP A 114 13.62 7.20 16.40
CA TRP A 114 12.27 6.70 16.58
C TRP A 114 12.07 6.07 17.96
N ALA A 115 11.08 6.60 18.68
CA ALA A 115 10.75 6.18 20.04
C ALA A 115 10.06 4.81 20.09
N GLY A 116 9.54 4.31 18.96
CA GLY A 116 8.82 3.04 18.88
C GLY A 116 9.71 1.80 19.04
N LEU A 117 11.03 1.90 18.86
CA LEU A 117 11.96 0.78 19.05
C LEU A 117 12.73 0.87 20.36
N SER A 118 12.85 -0.28 21.01
CA SER A 118 13.80 -0.55 22.07
C SER A 118 15.25 -0.35 21.58
N ARG A 119 16.17 -0.13 22.52
CA ARG A 119 17.60 -0.03 22.18
C ARG A 119 18.12 -1.27 21.43
N ARG A 120 17.60 -2.45 21.78
CA ARG A 120 17.96 -3.71 21.12
C ARG A 120 17.38 -3.78 19.71
N GLY A 121 16.12 -3.39 19.54
CA GLY A 121 15.46 -3.28 18.24
C GLY A 121 16.20 -2.35 17.29
N ARG A 122 16.64 -1.18 17.77
CA ARG A 122 17.43 -0.23 16.96
C ARG A 122 18.74 -0.85 16.45
N VAL A 123 19.53 -1.44 17.34
CA VAL A 123 20.78 -2.12 16.96
C VAL A 123 20.50 -3.26 15.98
N ARG A 124 19.43 -4.02 16.22
CA ARG A 124 19.03 -5.14 15.36
C ARG A 124 18.60 -4.67 13.97
N ALA A 125 17.87 -3.56 13.85
CA ALA A 125 17.46 -2.98 12.59
C ALA A 125 18.67 -2.46 11.80
N LEU A 126 19.60 -1.75 12.45
CA LEU A 126 20.82 -1.22 11.84
C LEU A 126 21.75 -2.30 11.28
N ALA A 127 21.63 -3.55 11.76
CA ALA A 127 22.37 -4.67 11.19
C ALA A 127 22.05 -4.91 9.70
N ASP A 128 20.93 -4.40 9.18
CA ASP A 128 20.61 -4.45 7.75
C ASP A 128 21.71 -3.83 6.86
N LEU A 129 22.39 -2.78 7.34
CA LEU A 129 23.41 -2.05 6.58
C LEU A 129 24.67 -2.87 6.26
N VAL A 130 24.91 -3.94 7.02
CA VAL A 130 26.10 -4.80 6.92
C VAL A 130 25.76 -6.22 6.47
N LYS A 131 24.47 -6.55 6.36
CA LYS A 131 24.03 -7.88 5.92
C LYS A 131 24.29 -8.08 4.44
N ARG A 132 24.71 -9.30 4.11
CA ARG A 132 24.83 -9.72 2.71
C ARG A 132 23.44 -9.86 2.11
N LYS A 133 23.28 -9.36 0.88
CA LYS A 133 22.08 -9.61 0.08
C LYS A 133 21.88 -11.08 -0.21
N ARG A 134 20.62 -11.47 -0.29
CA ARG A 134 20.22 -12.80 -0.75
C ARG A 134 20.65 -13.02 -2.20
N ARG A 135 21.08 -14.24 -2.54
CA ARG A 135 21.62 -14.58 -3.87
C ARG A 135 20.80 -15.63 -4.60
N ASP A 136 20.03 -16.41 -3.87
CA ASP A 136 19.03 -17.32 -4.40
C ASP A 136 17.75 -16.53 -4.71
N GLY A 137 17.21 -16.70 -5.92
CA GLY A 137 15.93 -16.11 -6.33
C GLY A 137 14.73 -16.85 -5.75
N ALA A 138 14.88 -17.40 -4.54
CA ALA A 138 13.81 -18.12 -3.86
C ALA A 138 12.71 -17.15 -3.46
N GLU A 139 11.47 -17.59 -3.61
CA GLU A 139 10.33 -16.85 -3.08
C GLU A 139 10.42 -16.80 -1.55
N GLU A 140 10.14 -15.64 -0.99
CA GLU A 140 10.00 -15.46 0.45
C GLU A 140 8.80 -14.59 0.75
N THR A 141 8.22 -14.82 1.92
CA THR A 141 7.18 -13.94 2.45
C THR A 141 7.77 -12.60 2.82
N LEU A 142 6.92 -11.60 2.88
CA LEU A 142 7.31 -10.28 3.32
C LEU A 142 7.81 -10.29 4.77
N GLY A 143 7.18 -11.05 5.65
CA GLY A 143 7.61 -11.24 7.03
C GLY A 143 9.01 -11.83 7.12
N GLU A 144 9.32 -12.87 6.33
CA GLU A 144 10.66 -13.46 6.26
C GLU A 144 11.73 -12.46 5.80
N LEU A 145 11.48 -11.71 4.72
CA LEU A 145 12.39 -10.67 4.23
C LEU A 145 12.69 -9.65 5.34
N LEU A 146 11.65 -9.13 5.98
CA LEU A 146 11.75 -8.05 6.95
C LEU A 146 12.40 -8.53 8.25
N ARG A 147 12.02 -9.69 8.79
CA ARG A 147 12.65 -10.25 9.99
C ARG A 147 14.10 -10.60 9.74
N ARG A 148 14.42 -11.18 8.58
CA ARG A 148 15.80 -11.44 8.18
C ARG A 148 16.61 -10.16 8.10
N ARG A 149 16.06 -9.05 7.58
CA ARG A 149 16.77 -7.77 7.44
C ARG A 149 16.74 -6.94 8.72
N LEU A 150 15.58 -6.44 9.11
CA LEU A 150 15.35 -5.49 10.19
C LEU A 150 15.16 -6.15 11.58
N GLY A 151 14.68 -7.40 11.61
CA GLY A 151 14.42 -8.13 12.85
C GLY A 151 12.98 -7.97 13.35
N ASP A 152 12.56 -8.86 14.25
CA ASP A 152 11.16 -9.04 14.63
C ASP A 152 10.51 -7.76 15.15
N GLU A 153 11.15 -7.10 16.11
CA GLU A 153 10.61 -5.87 16.71
C GLU A 153 10.37 -4.76 15.67
N ALA A 154 11.30 -4.58 14.72
CA ALA A 154 11.13 -3.60 13.66
C ALA A 154 10.03 -4.02 12.69
N THR A 155 9.98 -5.29 12.29
CA THR A 155 8.92 -5.81 11.42
C THR A 155 7.54 -5.61 12.03
N ASP A 156 7.38 -6.00 13.30
CA ASP A 156 6.09 -6.04 13.99
C ASP A 156 5.58 -4.65 14.35
N LEU A 157 6.46 -3.66 14.53
CA LEU A 157 6.09 -2.29 14.91
C LEU A 157 6.08 -1.31 13.73
N THR A 158 6.75 -1.60 12.62
CA THR A 158 6.76 -0.70 11.45
C THR A 158 5.84 -1.22 10.37
N ILE A 159 6.24 -2.28 9.67
CA ILE A 159 5.65 -2.64 8.38
C ILE A 159 4.41 -3.49 8.56
N ALA A 160 4.37 -4.42 9.53
CA ALA A 160 3.19 -5.26 9.74
C ALA A 160 1.91 -4.46 10.05
N PRO A 161 1.90 -3.44 10.94
CA PRO A 161 0.73 -2.61 11.19
C PRO A 161 0.27 -1.80 9.97
N LEU A 162 1.22 -1.27 9.19
CA LEU A 162 0.92 -0.53 7.96
C LEU A 162 0.23 -1.44 6.92
N LEU A 163 0.63 -2.71 6.86
CA LEU A 163 0.09 -3.68 5.92
C LEU A 163 -1.23 -4.29 6.35
N ALA A 164 -1.42 -4.48 7.66
CA ALA A 164 -2.73 -4.75 8.21
C ALA A 164 -3.73 -3.65 7.81
N GLY A 165 -3.30 -2.37 7.80
CA GLY A 165 -4.13 -1.26 7.34
C GLY A 165 -4.43 -1.25 5.84
N LEU A 166 -3.46 -1.61 4.98
CA LEU A 166 -3.63 -1.54 3.52
C LEU A 166 -4.31 -2.77 2.91
N HIS A 167 -3.97 -3.96 3.40
CA HIS A 167 -4.37 -5.23 2.79
C HIS A 167 -5.19 -6.12 3.73
N ALA A 168 -5.34 -5.74 5.01
CA ALA A 168 -5.81 -6.65 6.07
C ALA A 168 -5.04 -7.99 6.07
N GLY A 169 -3.79 -7.95 5.61
CA GLY A 169 -2.99 -9.14 5.29
C GLY A 169 -1.94 -9.43 6.35
N ASP A 170 -1.66 -10.72 6.54
CA ASP A 170 -0.58 -11.23 7.39
C ASP A 170 0.74 -11.20 6.62
N VAL A 171 1.74 -10.47 7.13
CA VAL A 171 3.06 -10.34 6.49
C VAL A 171 3.76 -11.68 6.31
N ASP A 172 3.46 -12.66 7.17
CA ASP A 172 4.01 -14.01 7.11
C ASP A 172 3.31 -14.91 6.08
N ARG A 173 2.35 -14.37 5.33
CA ARG A 173 1.63 -15.08 4.27
C ARG A 173 1.65 -14.35 2.93
N LEU A 174 2.02 -13.08 2.91
CA LEU A 174 2.12 -12.27 1.70
C LEU A 174 3.44 -12.52 0.99
N SER A 175 3.39 -12.85 -0.30
CA SER A 175 4.58 -12.94 -1.15
C SER A 175 5.22 -11.56 -1.30
N ALA A 176 6.52 -11.44 -1.00
CA ALA A 176 7.23 -10.17 -1.07
C ALA A 176 7.27 -9.62 -2.51
N SER A 177 7.42 -10.50 -3.51
CA SER A 177 7.52 -10.10 -4.92
C SER A 177 6.18 -9.64 -5.51
N ALA A 178 5.07 -10.21 -5.05
CA ALA A 178 3.74 -9.83 -5.51
C ALA A 178 3.22 -8.54 -4.87
N THR A 179 3.69 -8.23 -3.65
CA THR A 179 3.14 -7.13 -2.84
C THR A 179 4.05 -5.91 -2.75
N PHE A 180 5.37 -6.11 -2.55
CA PHE A 180 6.37 -5.05 -2.38
C PHE A 180 7.67 -5.37 -3.14
N PRO A 181 7.61 -5.53 -4.47
CA PRO A 181 8.79 -5.82 -5.30
C PRO A 181 9.89 -4.75 -5.18
N GLU A 182 9.55 -3.53 -4.77
CA GLU A 182 10.49 -2.45 -4.51
C GLU A 182 11.49 -2.82 -3.40
N LEU A 183 11.05 -3.52 -2.34
CA LEU A 183 11.92 -3.91 -1.22
C LEU A 183 12.97 -4.94 -1.64
N LEU A 184 12.57 -5.89 -2.49
CA LEU A 184 13.50 -6.84 -3.10
C LEU A 184 14.50 -6.10 -4.00
N THR A 185 14.03 -5.10 -4.74
CA THR A 185 14.89 -4.27 -5.58
C THR A 185 15.92 -3.51 -4.74
N TRP A 186 15.51 -2.88 -3.64
CA TRP A 186 16.42 -2.20 -2.70
C TRP A 186 17.46 -3.17 -2.13
N GLU A 187 17.02 -4.35 -1.70
CA GLU A 187 17.92 -5.40 -1.23
C GLU A 187 18.99 -5.75 -2.28
N GLN A 188 18.58 -5.95 -3.53
CA GLN A 188 19.45 -6.44 -4.58
C GLN A 188 20.41 -5.39 -5.12
N THR A 189 19.93 -4.17 -5.27
CA THR A 189 20.68 -3.05 -5.87
C THR A 189 21.50 -2.28 -4.85
N GLN A 190 20.96 -2.05 -3.65
CA GLN A 190 21.59 -1.24 -2.61
C GLN A 190 22.17 -2.05 -1.45
N GLY A 191 21.84 -3.34 -1.37
CA GLY A 191 22.33 -4.25 -0.34
C GLY A 191 21.60 -4.13 1.00
N SER A 192 20.69 -3.17 1.14
CA SER A 192 20.04 -2.77 2.39
C SER A 192 18.66 -2.19 2.10
N LEU A 193 17.70 -2.46 2.98
CA LEU A 193 16.37 -1.84 2.95
C LEU A 193 16.40 -0.42 3.52
N ILE A 194 17.26 -0.14 4.51
CA ILE A 194 17.39 1.20 5.12
C ILE A 194 17.97 2.22 4.14
N ARG A 195 18.79 1.80 3.18
CA ARG A 195 19.33 2.70 2.14
C ARG A 195 18.31 3.02 1.03
N GLY A 196 17.29 2.16 0.91
CA GLY A 196 16.33 2.01 -0.18
C GLY A 196 15.61 3.27 -0.60
#